data_AF-M5DPN5-F1
#
_entry.id   AF-M5DPN5-F1
#
_cell.length_a   1.000
_cell.length_b   1.000
_cell.length_c   1.000
_cell.angle_alpha   90.00
_cell.angle_beta   90.00
_cell.angle_gamma   90.00
#
_symmetry.space_group_name_H-M   'P 1'
#
loop_
_entity.id
_entity.type
_entity.pdbx_description
1 polymer ?
#
loop_
_entity_poly.entity_id
_entity_poly.type
_entity_poly.pdbx_seq_one_letter_code
_entity_poly.pdbx_strand_id
1 'polypeptide(L)'
;MISSTAYFHYANKFEKVSRPSDKFSLNPNIPEDWRAESPPDERENYSKIMARFYYNETGSLINYVDQTGTWRPYCPTDDDVKMRDVNIEYKFKLKNLENSYRKAAWNLIITAIFSALFGFLASRKMI
;
A
#
# COMPACT_ATOMS: atom_id res chain seq x y z
N MET A 1 18.44 -9.69 -7.09
CA MET A 1 17.44 -10.78 -7.01
C MET A 1 16.77 -10.72 -5.65
N ILE A 2 15.47 -10.46 -5.62
CA ILE A 2 14.67 -10.53 -4.38
C ILE A 2 14.47 -12.02 -4.09
N SER A 3 14.87 -12.48 -2.91
CA SER A 3 14.61 -13.87 -2.50
C SER A 3 13.10 -14.10 -2.47
N SER A 4 12.61 -15.15 -3.12
CA SER A 4 11.15 -15.39 -3.25
C SER A 4 10.46 -15.43 -1.89
N THR A 5 11.16 -15.88 -0.85
CA THR A 5 10.69 -15.88 0.55
C THR A 5 10.34 -14.49 1.10
N ALA A 6 11.06 -13.43 0.74
CA ALA A 6 10.75 -12.07 1.19
C ALA A 6 9.52 -11.49 0.49
N TYR A 7 9.34 -11.84 -0.80
CA TYR A 7 8.12 -11.54 -1.55
C TYR A 7 6.92 -12.28 -0.96
N PHE A 8 7.03 -13.58 -0.73
CA PHE A 8 5.96 -14.37 -0.13
C PHE A 8 5.63 -13.93 1.29
N HIS A 9 6.61 -13.61 2.14
CA HIS A 9 6.32 -13.18 3.51
C HIS A 9 5.67 -11.80 3.59
N TYR A 10 5.92 -10.92 2.60
CA TYR A 10 5.25 -9.63 2.47
C TYR A 10 3.88 -9.79 1.81
N ALA A 11 3.79 -10.50 0.68
CA ALA A 11 2.54 -10.89 0.03
C ALA A 11 1.58 -11.51 1.04
N ASN A 12 2.06 -12.42 1.90
CA ASN A 12 1.28 -13.07 2.96
C ASN A 12 0.94 -12.12 4.14
N LYS A 13 1.78 -11.11 4.41
CA LYS A 13 1.43 -10.01 5.33
C LYS A 13 0.30 -9.14 4.77
N PHE A 14 0.26 -8.91 3.47
CA PHE A 14 -0.87 -8.25 2.79
C PHE A 14 -2.04 -9.20 2.60
N GLU A 15 -1.83 -10.49 2.40
CA GLU A 15 -2.84 -11.55 2.31
C GLU A 15 -3.56 -11.72 3.64
N LYS A 16 -2.93 -11.41 4.78
CA LYS A 16 -3.63 -11.28 6.08
C LYS A 16 -4.42 -9.98 6.23
N VAL A 17 -4.10 -8.94 5.46
CA VAL A 17 -4.87 -7.67 5.37
C VAL A 17 -5.93 -7.74 4.27
N SER A 18 -5.75 -8.63 3.28
CA SER A 18 -6.57 -8.85 2.08
C SER A 18 -7.07 -10.29 1.96
N ARG A 19 -7.15 -11.02 3.09
CA ARG A 19 -8.22 -12.01 3.22
C ARG A 19 -9.45 -11.16 2.97
N PRO A 20 -10.29 -11.49 1.97
CA PRO A 20 -11.64 -10.98 1.99
C PRO A 20 -12.11 -11.31 3.40
N SER A 21 -12.25 -10.29 4.23
CA SER A 21 -13.12 -10.42 5.37
C SER A 21 -14.40 -10.95 4.75
N ASP A 22 -14.76 -12.20 5.05
CA ASP A 22 -16.01 -12.82 4.58
C ASP A 22 -17.24 -11.97 4.96
N LYS A 23 -17.03 -10.90 5.72
CA LYS A 23 -17.91 -9.78 5.90
C LYS A 23 -17.54 -8.72 4.86
N PHE A 24 -18.33 -8.64 3.79
CA PHE A 24 -18.42 -7.49 2.89
C PHE A 24 -18.55 -6.24 3.75
N SER A 25 -17.40 -5.64 4.10
CA SER A 25 -17.37 -4.54 5.04
C SER A 25 -18.04 -3.37 4.34
N LEU A 26 -19.18 -2.96 4.87
CA LEU A 26 -19.88 -1.75 4.47
C LEU A 26 -18.83 -0.66 4.25
N ASN A 27 -18.82 -0.26 2.99
CA ASN A 27 -18.04 0.81 2.39
C ASN A 27 -17.46 1.79 3.42
N PRO A 28 -16.13 1.94 3.54
CA PRO A 28 -15.60 3.01 4.37
C PRO A 28 -15.97 4.34 3.71
N ASN A 29 -17.04 4.96 4.23
CA ASN A 29 -17.44 6.35 4.05
C ASN A 29 -18.11 6.79 2.73
N ILE A 30 -18.76 5.91 1.95
CA ILE A 30 -19.67 6.42 0.90
C ILE A 30 -21.08 6.55 1.50
N PRO A 31 -21.64 7.78 1.57
CA PRO A 31 -23.02 8.02 1.99
C PRO A 31 -24.03 7.27 1.13
N GLU A 32 -25.16 6.90 1.72
CA GLU A 32 -26.24 6.17 1.03
C GLU A 32 -26.82 6.98 -0.14
N ASP A 33 -26.81 8.31 -0.01
CA ASP A 33 -27.22 9.31 -1.00
C ASP A 33 -26.08 9.76 -1.94
N TRP A 34 -24.94 9.05 -1.95
CA TRP A 34 -23.77 9.44 -2.76
C TRP A 34 -24.14 9.68 -4.22
N ARG A 35 -23.99 10.94 -4.65
CA ARG A 35 -24.31 11.40 -6.01
C ARG A 35 -25.71 10.99 -6.47
N ALA A 36 -26.69 10.98 -5.56
CA ALA A 36 -28.08 10.71 -5.90
C ALA A 36 -28.66 11.73 -6.90
N GLU A 37 -28.07 12.93 -6.95
CA GLU A 37 -28.42 13.99 -7.91
C GLU A 37 -27.82 13.78 -9.30
N SER A 38 -26.82 12.90 -9.45
CA SER A 38 -26.20 12.61 -10.75
C SER A 38 -27.05 11.64 -11.57
N PRO A 39 -26.97 11.71 -12.92
CA PRO A 39 -27.55 10.69 -13.78
C PRO A 39 -27.14 9.26 -13.37
N PRO A 40 -28.04 8.27 -13.44
CA PRO A 40 -27.74 6.92 -12.95
C PRO A 40 -26.53 6.24 -13.60
N ASP A 41 -26.29 6.51 -14.88
CA ASP A 41 -25.15 6.04 -15.65
C ASP A 41 -23.82 6.66 -15.16
N GLU A 42 -23.82 7.97 -14.92
CA GLU A 42 -22.67 8.66 -14.34
C GLU A 42 -22.39 8.15 -12.92
N ARG A 43 -23.42 8.05 -12.08
CA ARG A 43 -23.33 7.56 -10.70
C ARG A 43 -22.74 6.14 -10.65
N GLU A 44 -23.18 5.27 -11.55
CA GLU A 44 -22.61 3.93 -11.70
C GLU A 44 -21.13 3.98 -12.10
N ASN A 45 -20.78 4.75 -13.13
CA ASN A 45 -19.41 4.83 -13.61
C ASN A 45 -18.45 5.34 -12.50
N TYR A 46 -18.83 6.41 -11.80
CA TYR A 46 -18.01 6.95 -10.71
C TYR A 46 -17.88 5.98 -9.53
N SER A 47 -18.94 5.28 -9.17
CA SER A 47 -18.89 4.30 -8.08
C SER A 47 -18.03 3.08 -8.46
N LYS A 48 -18.06 2.63 -9.72
CA LYS A 48 -17.15 1.59 -10.23
C LYS A 48 -15.69 2.04 -10.24
N ILE A 49 -15.41 3.28 -10.65
CA ILE A 49 -14.05 3.85 -10.60
C ILE A 49 -13.53 3.88 -9.17
N MET A 50 -14.36 4.29 -8.21
CA MET A 50 -14.00 4.29 -6.79
C MET A 50 -13.70 2.87 -6.29
N ALA A 51 -14.57 1.90 -6.62
CA ALA A 51 -14.38 0.51 -6.23
C ALA A 51 -13.10 -0.09 -6.81
N ARG A 52 -12.81 0.19 -8.08
CA ARG A 52 -11.57 -0.17 -8.76
C ARG A 52 -10.35 0.43 -8.07
N PHE A 53 -10.37 1.74 -7.77
CA PHE A 53 -9.28 2.42 -7.09
C PHE A 53 -9.03 1.82 -5.71
N TYR A 54 -10.09 1.59 -4.94
CA TYR A 54 -10.00 1.03 -3.59
C TYR A 54 -9.41 -0.39 -3.62
N TYR A 55 -9.83 -1.22 -4.57
CA TYR A 55 -9.26 -2.54 -4.81
C TYR A 55 -7.76 -2.47 -5.14
N ASN A 56 -7.37 -1.57 -6.05
CA ASN A 56 -5.96 -1.42 -6.45
C ASN A 56 -5.06 -0.95 -5.29
N GLU A 57 -5.59 -0.12 -4.38
CA GLU A 57 -4.83 0.40 -3.24
C GLU A 57 -4.76 -0.57 -2.06
N THR A 58 -5.86 -1.24 -1.74
CA THR A 58 -6.03 -2.02 -0.51
C THR A 58 -6.11 -3.53 -0.73
N GLY A 59 -6.54 -3.96 -1.91
CA GLY A 59 -6.92 -5.33 -2.22
C GLY A 59 -8.30 -5.75 -1.73
N SER A 60 -9.04 -4.85 -1.08
CA SER A 60 -10.39 -5.12 -0.58
C SER A 60 -11.44 -4.77 -1.62
N LEU A 61 -12.53 -5.55 -1.64
CA LEU A 61 -13.68 -5.30 -2.49
C LEU A 61 -14.69 -4.40 -1.79
N ILE A 62 -15.22 -3.42 -2.51
CA ILE A 62 -16.34 -2.58 -2.07
C ILE A 62 -17.49 -2.65 -3.06
N ASN A 63 -18.66 -2.19 -2.63
CA ASN A 63 -19.82 -2.12 -3.48
C ASN A 63 -19.78 -0.88 -4.38
N TYR A 64 -20.37 -1.00 -5.57
CA TYR A 64 -20.69 0.11 -6.45
C TYR A 64 -22.22 0.26 -6.55
N VAL A 65 -22.71 1.42 -6.98
CA VAL A 65 -24.15 1.68 -7.16
C VAL A 65 -24.48 1.42 -8.63
N ASP A 66 -25.44 0.53 -8.89
CA ASP A 66 -25.89 0.29 -10.26
C ASP A 66 -26.88 1.38 -10.76
N GLN A 67 -27.29 1.29 -12.02
CA GLN A 67 -28.24 2.26 -12.61
C GLN A 67 -29.62 2.26 -11.93
N THR A 68 -29.95 1.20 -11.19
CA THR A 68 -31.20 1.10 -10.42
C THR A 68 -31.08 1.74 -9.04
N GLY A 69 -29.89 2.24 -8.66
CA GLY A 69 -29.60 2.74 -7.33
C GLY A 69 -29.28 1.63 -6.32
N THR A 70 -29.14 0.38 -6.76
CA THR A 70 -28.86 -0.77 -5.90
C THR A 70 -27.36 -0.95 -5.74
N TRP A 71 -26.93 -1.21 -4.50
CA TRP A 71 -25.55 -1.55 -4.19
C TRP A 71 -25.21 -2.96 -4.67
N ARG A 72 -24.20 -3.09 -5.53
CA ARG A 72 -23.70 -4.37 -6.03
C ARG A 72 -22.22 -4.55 -5.70
N PRO A 73 -21.77 -5.79 -5.43
CA PRO A 73 -20.36 -6.06 -5.22
C PRO A 73 -19.57 -5.77 -6.50
N TYR A 74 -18.45 -5.05 -6.38
CA TYR A 74 -17.52 -4.87 -7.48
C TYR A 74 -16.77 -6.17 -7.76
N CYS A 75 -16.68 -6.55 -9.04
CA CYS A 75 -15.89 -7.67 -9.52
C CYS A 75 -14.68 -7.12 -10.28
N PRO A 76 -13.44 -7.29 -9.77
CA PRO A 76 -12.24 -6.86 -10.46
C PRO A 76 -12.04 -7.62 -11.78
N THR A 77 -11.48 -6.94 -12.77
CA THR A 77 -11.05 -7.55 -14.02
C THR A 77 -9.62 -8.07 -13.91
N ASP A 78 -9.20 -8.93 -14.85
CA ASP A 78 -7.81 -9.42 -14.91
C ASP A 78 -6.79 -8.28 -14.98
N ASP A 79 -7.14 -7.16 -15.62
CA ASP A 79 -6.27 -6.00 -15.72
C ASP A 79 -6.17 -5.23 -14.39
N ASP A 80 -7.22 -5.24 -13.56
CA ASP A 80 -7.19 -4.67 -12.21
C ASP A 80 -6.27 -5.49 -11.30
N VAL A 81 -6.33 -6.81 -11.41
CA VAL A 81 -5.43 -7.72 -10.70
C VAL A 81 -3.97 -7.45 -11.08
N LYS A 82 -3.67 -7.39 -12.39
CA LYS A 82 -2.32 -7.08 -12.88
C LYS A 82 -1.83 -5.72 -12.39
N MET A 83 -2.68 -4.70 -12.46
CA MET A 83 -2.32 -3.34 -12.03
C MET A 83 -2.01 -3.30 -10.52
N ARG A 84 -2.80 -4.02 -9.72
CA ARG A 84 -2.53 -4.17 -8.29
C ARG A 84 -1.20 -4.87 -8.02
N ASP A 85 -0.87 -5.94 -8.74
CA ASP A 85 0.39 -6.66 -8.57
C ASP A 85 1.60 -5.76 -8.89
N VAL A 86 1.52 -4.97 -9.96
CA VAL A 86 2.53 -3.96 -10.31
C VAL A 86 2.67 -2.92 -9.20
N ASN A 87 1.56 -2.43 -8.65
CA ASN A 87 1.56 -1.46 -7.55
C ASN A 87 2.20 -2.04 -6.28
N ILE A 88 1.91 -3.30 -5.95
CA ILE A 88 2.52 -4.00 -4.80
C ILE A 88 4.04 -4.12 -5.00
N GLU A 89 4.48 -4.52 -6.19
CA GLU A 89 5.90 -4.63 -6.52
C GLU A 89 6.61 -3.28 -6.39
N TYR A 90 6.00 -2.21 -6.88
CA TYR A 90 6.57 -0.86 -6.81
C TYR A 90 6.67 -0.36 -5.36
N LYS A 91 5.59 -0.52 -4.56
CA LYS A 91 5.58 -0.21 -3.13
C LYS A 91 6.67 -0.99 -2.38
N PHE A 92 6.92 -2.24 -2.77
CA PHE A 92 7.99 -3.06 -2.20
C PHE A 92 9.39 -2.51 -2.52
N LYS A 93 9.65 -2.15 -3.79
CA LYS A 93 10.92 -1.55 -4.21
C LYS A 93 11.20 -0.25 -3.45
N LEU A 94 10.21 0.63 -3.33
CA LEU A 94 10.33 1.89 -2.59
C LEU A 94 10.67 1.65 -1.11
N LYS A 95 9.97 0.73 -0.45
CA LYS A 95 10.21 0.42 0.97
C LYS A 95 11.59 -0.18 1.21
N ASN A 96 12.09 -0.99 0.29
CA ASN A 96 13.44 -1.52 0.38
C ASN A 96 14.49 -0.44 0.19
N LEU A 97 14.27 0.50 -0.73
CA LEU A 97 15.13 1.66 -0.90
C LEU A 97 15.14 2.51 0.38
N GLU A 98 13.98 2.84 0.94
CA GLU A 98 13.84 3.59 2.19
C GLU A 98 14.60 2.91 3.35
N ASN A 99 14.42 1.59 3.51
CA ASN A 99 15.15 0.82 4.52
C ASN A 99 16.66 0.84 4.28
N SER A 100 17.11 0.78 3.03
CA SER A 100 18.52 0.85 2.67
C SER A 100 19.11 2.22 3.01
N TYR A 101 18.42 3.31 2.64
CA TYR A 101 18.84 4.67 2.97
C TYR A 101 18.86 4.89 4.49
N ARG A 102 17.84 4.42 5.21
CA ARG A 102 17.79 4.52 6.67
C ARG A 102 18.96 3.77 7.33
N LYS A 103 19.29 2.57 6.84
CA LYS A 103 20.47 1.82 7.33
C LYS A 103 21.77 2.55 7.04
N ALA A 104 21.94 3.09 5.83
CA ALA A 104 23.12 3.86 5.45
C ALA A 104 23.29 5.10 6.33
N ALA A 105 22.21 5.85 6.58
CA ALA A 105 22.21 7.00 7.48
C ALA A 105 22.63 6.62 8.90
N TRP A 106 22.08 5.52 9.46
CA TRP A 106 22.50 5.01 10.76
C TRP A 106 23.98 4.62 10.80
N ASN A 107 24.48 3.95 9.76
CA ASN A 107 25.89 3.57 9.67
C ASN A 107 26.80 4.81 9.64
N LEU A 108 26.41 5.87 8.93
CA LEU A 108 27.16 7.13 8.91
C LEU A 108 27.18 7.80 10.29
N ILE A 109 26.04 7.85 10.99
CA ILE A 109 25.96 8.39 12.35
C ILE A 109 26.90 7.61 13.29
N ILE A 110 26.83 6.28 13.26
CA ILE A 110 27.68 5.41 14.08
C ILE A 110 29.17 5.67 13.76
N THR A 111 29.52 5.73 12.48
CA THR A 111 30.90 5.98 12.04
C THR A 111 31.42 7.35 12.47
N ALA A 112 30.57 8.39 12.44
CA ALA A 112 30.91 9.72 12.91
C ALA A 112 31.17 9.74 14.42
N ILE A 113 30.33 9.05 15.21
CA ILE A 113 30.52 8.91 16.66
C ILE A 113 31.84 8.21 16.97
N PHE A 114 32.12 7.07 16.34
CA PHE A 114 33.37 6.36 16.55
C PHE A 114 34.58 7.21 16.14
N SER A 115 34.53 7.86 14.99
CA SER A 115 35.60 8.75 14.52
C SER A 115 35.88 9.88 15.52
N ALA A 116 34.85 10.50 16.09
CA ALA A 116 34.99 11.54 17.10
C ALA A 116 35.63 11.00 18.41
N LEU A 117 35.18 9.83 18.88
CA LEU A 117 35.72 9.18 20.08
C LEU A 117 37.19 8.77 19.90
N PHE A 118 37.53 8.15 18.77
CA PHE A 118 38.91 7.77 18.46
C PHE A 118 39.82 8.98 18.24
N GLY A 119 39.34 10.02 17.55
CA GLY A 119 40.09 11.27 17.39
C GLY A 119 40.41 11.93 18.74
N PHE A 120 39.42 11.98 19.64
CA PHE A 120 39.62 12.53 21.00
C PHE A 120 40.61 11.70 21.83
N LEU A 121 40.50 10.36 21.80
CA LEU A 121 41.42 9.48 22.53
C LEU A 121 42.84 9.51 21.97
N ALA A 122 43.01 9.56 20.64
CA ALA A 122 44.31 9.69 20.00
C ALA A 122 44.99 11.02 20.36
N SER A 123 44.22 12.12 20.38
CA SER A 123 44.71 13.43 20.80
C SER A 123 45.23 13.46 22.25
N ARG A 124 44.71 12.61 23.13
CA ARG A 124 45.15 12.51 24.55
C ARG A 124 46.38 11.64 24.76
N LYS A 125 46.72 10.74 23.82
CA LYS A 125 47.94 9.91 23.91
C LYS A 125 49.20 10.60 23.35
N MET A 126 49.03 11.72 22.64
CA MET A 126 50.14 12.53 22.09
C MET A 126 50.58 13.69 23.00
N ILE A 127 50.00 13.80 24.20
CA ILE A 127 50.47 14.66 25.32
C ILE A 127 51.06 13.73 26.37
#